data_AF-A0A7X6V670-F1
#
_entry.id   AF-A0A7X6V670-F1
#
_cell.length_a   1.000
_cell.length_b   1.000
_cell.length_c   1.000
_cell.angle_alpha   90.00
_cell.angle_beta   90.00
_cell.angle_gamma   90.00
#
_symmetry.space_group_name_H-M   'P 1'
#
loop_
_entity.id
_entity.type
_entity.pdbx_description
1 polymer ?
#
loop_
_entity_poly.entity_id
_entity_poly.type
_entity_poly.pdbx_seq_one_letter_code
_entity_poly.pdbx_strand_id
1 'polypeptide(L)'
;MNLRELLTPVPGFQTSINLGYDLNDKEKIRAFIPTSASLEVISDILLSTYPKATQRAHMLVGAYGRGKSHIVLVLLALLRMRNQGGLFDTVLARLQEHDAETACFITDNLNGKRKLLPIVVRGSSATLSQAFLSALQVSLAEAGLERLLPPTHFKAAQDAIEKWRTDYPST
;
A
#
# COMPACT_ATOMS: atom_id res chain seq x y z
N MET A 1 19.83 -38.73 9.59
CA MET A 1 19.21 -37.69 10.43
C MET A 1 19.37 -36.37 9.69
N ASN A 2 18.28 -35.85 9.12
CA ASN A 2 18.34 -34.68 8.25
C ASN A 2 18.26 -33.41 9.11
N LEU A 3 19.12 -32.42 8.89
CA LEU A 3 19.19 -31.20 9.72
C LEU A 3 17.84 -30.45 9.77
N ARG A 4 17.01 -30.61 8.73
CA ARG A 4 15.65 -30.06 8.65
C ARG A 4 14.67 -30.64 9.69
N GLU A 5 14.94 -31.84 10.20
CA GLU A 5 14.07 -32.52 11.19
C GLU A 5 14.36 -32.05 12.63
N LEU A 6 15.47 -31.32 12.84
CA LEU A 6 15.91 -30.80 14.13
C LEU A 6 15.64 -29.30 14.32
N LEU A 7 15.23 -28.62 13.25
CA LEU A 7 14.99 -27.19 13.24
C LEU A 7 13.49 -26.96 13.01
N THR A 8 12.74 -26.78 14.09
CA THR A 8 11.39 -26.21 14.02
C THR A 8 11.52 -24.69 14.05
N PRO A 9 11.15 -23.96 12.97
CA PRO A 9 11.08 -22.52 13.03
C PRO A 9 10.10 -22.14 14.15
N VAL A 10 10.49 -21.23 15.04
CA VAL A 10 9.58 -20.72 16.06
C VAL A 10 8.34 -20.17 15.36
N PRO A 11 7.14 -20.68 15.67
CA PRO A 11 5.90 -20.13 15.12
C PRO A 11 5.83 -18.64 15.48
N GLY A 12 5.74 -17.77 14.47
CA GLY A 12 5.70 -16.33 14.66
C GLY A 12 7.01 -15.58 14.41
N PHE A 13 8.05 -16.21 13.86
CA PHE A 13 9.19 -15.47 13.33
C PHE A 13 8.73 -14.57 12.17
N GLN A 14 8.65 -13.26 12.42
CA GLN A 14 8.15 -12.28 11.46
C GLN A 14 9.12 -12.21 10.27
N THR A 15 8.68 -12.74 9.13
CA THR A 15 9.38 -12.54 7.85
C THR A 15 9.45 -11.04 7.54
N SER A 16 10.50 -10.60 6.86
CA SER A 16 10.60 -9.21 6.42
C SER A 16 9.37 -8.79 5.60
N ILE A 17 8.98 -7.53 5.77
CA ILE A 17 7.88 -6.93 5.02
C ILE A 17 8.41 -6.38 3.70
N ASN A 18 7.86 -6.89 2.59
CA ASN A 18 8.01 -6.33 1.26
C ASN A 18 6.68 -5.70 0.84
N LEU A 19 6.59 -4.37 0.95
CA LEU A 19 5.40 -3.60 0.62
C LEU A 19 4.87 -3.84 -0.80
N GLY A 20 5.71 -4.27 -1.73
CA GLY A 20 5.28 -4.52 -3.10
C GLY A 20 4.53 -5.85 -3.28
N TYR A 21 4.66 -6.80 -2.36
CA TYR A 21 4.04 -8.13 -2.46
C TYR A 21 3.08 -8.41 -1.30
N ASP A 22 3.30 -7.80 -0.15
CA ASP A 22 2.60 -8.13 1.09
C ASP A 22 1.29 -7.37 1.30
N LEU A 23 0.90 -6.45 0.41
CA LEU A 23 -0.31 -5.61 0.59
C LEU A 23 -1.61 -6.39 0.80
N ASN A 24 -1.66 -7.65 0.35
CA ASN A 24 -2.81 -8.54 0.49
C ASN A 24 -2.56 -9.67 1.50
N ASP A 25 -1.40 -9.71 2.15
CA ASP A 25 -1.03 -10.74 3.11
C ASP A 25 -1.72 -10.46 4.46
N LYS A 26 -2.88 -11.09 4.64
CA LYS A 26 -3.70 -10.95 5.85
C LYS A 26 -2.99 -11.46 7.10
N GLU A 27 -2.13 -12.46 6.98
CA GLU A 27 -1.42 -13.01 8.14
C GLU A 27 -0.37 -12.01 8.65
N LYS A 28 0.36 -11.36 7.74
CA LYS A 28 1.27 -10.26 8.11
C LYS A 28 0.53 -9.07 8.71
N ILE A 29 -0.64 -8.72 8.19
CA ILE A 29 -1.46 -7.63 8.73
C ILE A 29 -1.93 -7.98 10.16
N ARG A 30 -2.45 -9.19 10.40
CA ARG A 30 -2.88 -9.65 11.74
C ARG A 30 -1.74 -9.74 12.73
N ALA A 31 -0.54 -10.09 12.28
CA ALA A 31 0.64 -10.21 13.12
C ALA A 31 1.21 -8.86 13.60
N PHE A 32 0.60 -7.73 13.20
CA PHE A 32 1.02 -6.41 13.67
C PHE A 32 0.69 -6.22 15.15
N ILE A 33 1.72 -5.86 15.93
CA ILE A 33 1.59 -5.56 17.35
C ILE A 33 1.58 -4.03 17.51
N PRO A 34 0.41 -3.39 17.68
CA PRO A 34 0.32 -1.95 17.81
C PRO A 34 0.96 -1.46 19.12
N THR A 35 1.85 -0.48 18.99
CA THR A 35 2.38 0.35 20.08
C THR A 35 1.80 1.76 19.97
N SER A 36 1.76 2.54 21.05
CA SER A 36 1.25 3.93 21.02
C SER A 36 1.90 4.77 19.92
N ALA A 37 3.24 4.73 19.82
CA ALA A 37 3.96 5.46 18.78
C ALA A 37 3.60 5.00 17.35
N SER A 38 3.35 3.70 17.15
CA SER A 38 2.91 3.22 15.83
C SER A 38 1.48 3.64 15.49
N LEU A 39 0.61 3.72 16.51
CA LEU A 39 -0.77 4.16 16.33
C LEU A 39 -0.84 5.65 16.03
N GLU A 40 -0.05 6.48 16.72
CA GLU A 40 0.09 7.91 16.41
C GLU A 40 0.50 8.14 14.94
N VAL A 41 1.52 7.42 14.47
CA VAL A 41 1.96 7.50 13.06
C VAL A 41 0.84 7.09 12.09
N ILE A 42 0.11 6.01 12.41
CA ILE A 42 -1.02 5.55 11.59
C ILE A 42 -2.13 6.61 11.56
N SER A 43 -2.50 7.14 12.72
CA SER A 43 -3.54 8.17 12.88
C SER A 43 -3.21 9.43 12.07
N ASP A 44 -2.01 9.99 12.26
CA ASP A 44 -1.57 11.22 11.58
C ASP A 44 -1.62 11.08 10.05
N ILE A 45 -1.10 9.95 9.54
CA ILE A 45 -1.07 9.73 8.09
C ILE A 45 -2.48 9.46 7.56
N LEU A 46 -3.33 8.70 8.27
CA LEU A 46 -4.71 8.46 7.85
C LEU A 46 -5.53 9.75 7.77
N LEU A 47 -5.45 10.62 8.79
CA LEU A 47 -6.12 11.91 8.79
C LEU A 47 -5.64 12.80 7.64
N SER A 48 -4.37 12.71 7.27
CA SER A 48 -3.82 13.45 6.12
C SER A 48 -4.38 13.04 4.76
N THR A 49 -5.04 11.88 4.66
CA THR A 49 -5.67 11.45 3.40
C THR A 49 -7.02 12.13 3.13
N TYR A 50 -7.55 12.90 4.09
CA TYR A 50 -8.83 13.56 3.95
C TYR A 50 -8.81 14.61 2.81
N PRO A 51 -9.91 14.79 2.05
CA PRO A 51 -9.94 15.71 0.91
C PRO A 51 -9.51 17.15 1.23
N LYS A 52 -9.79 17.64 2.45
CA LYS A 52 -9.42 18.99 2.90
C LYS A 52 -8.05 19.06 3.61
N ALA A 53 -7.36 17.94 3.81
CA ALA A 53 -6.06 17.94 4.47
C ALA A 53 -4.99 18.59 3.58
N THR A 54 -4.18 19.45 4.19
CA THR A 54 -3.10 20.21 3.53
C THR A 54 -1.71 19.58 3.74
N GLN A 55 -1.51 18.81 4.80
CA GLN A 55 -0.23 18.20 5.17
C GLN A 55 -0.19 16.71 4.78
N ARG A 56 0.10 16.41 3.51
CA ARG A 56 0.02 15.04 2.95
C ARG A 56 1.34 14.33 2.74
N ALA A 57 2.46 15.07 2.83
CA ALA A 57 3.79 14.51 2.68
C ALA A 57 4.34 14.13 4.06
N HIS A 58 4.77 12.87 4.20
CA HIS A 58 5.25 12.32 5.47
C HIS A 58 6.58 11.60 5.27
N MET A 59 7.47 11.70 6.25
CA MET A 59 8.73 10.96 6.30
C MET A 59 8.80 10.15 7.58
N LEU A 60 8.85 8.82 7.46
CA LEU A 60 8.96 7.91 8.60
C LEU A 60 10.43 7.51 8.81
N VAL A 61 11.05 8.05 9.86
CA VAL A 61 12.45 7.80 10.23
C VAL A 61 12.52 6.97 11.50
N GLY A 62 13.47 6.04 11.58
CA GLY A 62 13.71 5.24 12.77
C GLY A 62 14.75 4.16 12.53
N ALA A 63 15.29 3.59 13.60
CA ALA A 63 16.32 2.55 13.52
C ALA A 63 15.88 1.33 12.70
N TYR A 64 16.85 0.60 12.15
CA TYR A 64 16.59 -0.65 11.43
C TYR A 64 15.88 -1.66 12.36
N GLY A 65 14.97 -2.46 11.80
CA GLY A 65 14.23 -3.48 12.57
C GLY A 65 13.11 -2.98 13.48
N ARG A 66 12.81 -1.68 13.54
CA ARG A 66 11.73 -1.11 14.38
C ARG A 66 10.32 -1.19 13.78
N GLY A 67 10.10 -2.06 12.79
CA GLY A 67 8.77 -2.29 12.22
C GLY A 67 8.21 -1.20 11.29
N LYS A 68 9.02 -0.22 10.84
CA LYS A 68 8.55 0.85 9.93
C LYS A 68 7.76 0.35 8.72
N SER A 69 8.27 -0.66 8.02
CA SER A 69 7.59 -1.27 6.87
C SER A 69 6.29 -1.96 7.27
N HIS A 70 6.21 -2.51 8.49
CA HIS A 70 5.01 -3.16 9.01
C HIS A 70 3.93 -2.13 9.34
N ILE A 71 4.31 -1.00 9.94
CA ILE A 71 3.42 0.15 10.16
C ILE A 71 2.83 0.62 8.83
N VAL A 72 3.68 0.81 7.81
CA VAL A 72 3.24 1.22 6.48
C VAL A 72 2.34 0.16 5.85
N LEU A 73 2.64 -1.14 6.00
CA LEU A 73 1.79 -2.22 5.49
C LEU A 73 0.38 -2.14 6.09
N VAL A 74 0.26 -2.01 7.41
CA VAL A 74 -1.03 -1.90 8.09
C VAL A 74 -1.77 -0.63 7.69
N LEU A 75 -1.08 0.50 7.61
CA LEU A 75 -1.64 1.76 7.12
C LEU A 75 -2.24 1.61 5.71
N LEU A 76 -1.48 1.03 4.77
CA LEU A 76 -1.96 0.83 3.40
C LEU A 76 -3.12 -0.17 3.34
N ALA A 77 -3.11 -1.19 4.20
CA ALA A 77 -4.22 -2.12 4.34
C ALA A 77 -5.49 -1.42 4.85
N LEU A 78 -5.38 -0.55 5.86
CA LEU A 78 -6.50 0.24 6.38
C LEU A 78 -7.12 1.15 5.30
N LEU A 79 -6.30 1.73 4.43
CA LEU A 79 -6.76 2.62 3.35
C LEU A 79 -7.39 1.91 2.14
N ARG A 80 -7.00 0.65 1.91
CA ARG A 80 -7.36 -0.12 0.70
C ARG A 80 -8.44 -1.17 0.96
N MET A 81 -8.36 -1.85 2.11
CA MET A 81 -9.17 -3.03 2.41
C MET A 81 -10.45 -2.64 3.15
N ARG A 82 -11.41 -3.57 3.20
CA ARG A 82 -12.55 -3.46 4.10
C ARG A 82 -12.28 -4.26 5.35
N ASN A 83 -12.94 -3.90 6.45
CA ASN A 83 -12.92 -4.78 7.61
C ASN A 83 -13.66 -6.09 7.27
N GLN A 84 -12.92 -7.19 7.25
CA GLN A 84 -13.44 -8.53 6.95
C GLN A 84 -12.81 -9.53 7.91
N GLY A 85 -13.64 -10.27 8.65
CA GLY A 85 -13.18 -11.33 9.55
C GLY A 85 -12.20 -10.84 10.61
N GLY A 86 -12.46 -9.66 11.18
CA GLY A 86 -11.70 -9.11 12.30
C GLY A 86 -10.25 -8.74 11.98
N LEU A 87 -9.91 -8.48 10.71
CA LEU A 87 -8.54 -8.24 10.27
C LEU A 87 -7.85 -7.09 11.03
N PHE A 88 -8.62 -6.07 11.44
CA PHE A 88 -8.10 -4.87 12.09
C PHE A 88 -8.49 -4.77 13.57
N ASP A 89 -9.10 -5.80 14.16
CA ASP A 89 -9.67 -5.73 15.52
C ASP A 89 -8.62 -5.38 16.58
N THR A 90 -7.41 -5.93 16.48
CA THR A 90 -6.31 -5.62 17.40
C THR A 90 -5.89 -4.14 17.33
N VAL A 91 -5.87 -3.57 16.12
CA VAL A 91 -5.49 -2.17 15.90
C VAL A 91 -6.61 -1.24 16.36
N LEU A 92 -7.86 -1.56 16.00
CA LEU A 92 -9.03 -0.78 16.38
C LEU A 92 -9.26 -0.79 17.90
N ALA A 93 -9.11 -1.94 18.56
CA ALA A 93 -9.24 -2.03 20.02
C ALA A 93 -8.21 -1.15 20.74
N ARG A 94 -6.95 -1.19 20.30
CA ARG A 94 -5.90 -0.35 20.90
C ARG A 94 -6.04 1.13 20.57
N LEU A 95 -6.53 1.47 19.38
CA LEU A 95 -6.90 2.85 19.07
C LEU A 95 -8.07 3.31 19.93
N GLN A 96 -9.08 2.49 20.16
CA GLN A 96 -10.23 2.86 20.99
C GLN A 96 -9.81 3.24 22.42
N GLU A 97 -8.77 2.59 22.96
CA GLU A 97 -8.20 2.88 24.28
C GLU A 97 -7.38 4.19 24.32
N HIS A 98 -6.69 4.53 23.22
CA HIS A 98 -5.73 5.64 23.17
C HIS A 98 -6.30 6.92 22.54
N ASP A 99 -7.13 6.76 21.52
CA ASP A 99 -7.70 7.82 20.67
C ASP A 99 -9.01 7.31 20.05
N ALA A 100 -10.09 7.42 20.82
CA ALA A 100 -11.42 6.98 20.40
C ALA A 100 -11.97 7.75 19.19
N GLU A 101 -11.56 8.99 18.98
CA GLU A 101 -11.99 9.79 17.83
C GLU A 101 -11.39 9.21 16.54
N THR A 102 -10.08 8.97 16.54
CA THR A 102 -9.43 8.35 15.38
C THR A 102 -9.91 6.91 15.16
N ALA A 103 -10.16 6.14 16.23
CA ALA A 103 -10.73 4.80 16.11
C ALA A 103 -12.10 4.82 15.39
N CYS A 104 -12.97 5.77 15.74
CA CYS A 104 -14.26 5.97 15.08
C CYS A 104 -14.07 6.34 13.61
N PHE A 105 -13.18 7.30 13.32
CA PHE A 105 -12.87 7.72 11.96
C PHE A 105 -12.38 6.57 11.07
N ILE A 106 -11.47 5.73 11.57
CA ILE A 106 -10.93 4.59 10.84
C ILE A 106 -12.01 3.53 10.60
N THR A 107 -12.85 3.29 11.61
CA THR A 107 -13.98 2.36 11.49
C THR A 107 -14.96 2.82 10.40
N ASP A 108 -15.27 4.11 10.34
CA ASP A 108 -16.11 4.70 9.29
C ASP A 108 -15.47 4.56 7.91
N ASN A 109 -14.16 4.76 7.80
CA ASN A 109 -13.42 4.57 6.55
C ASN A 109 -13.50 3.11 6.06
N LEU A 110 -13.25 2.15 6.96
CA LEU A 110 -13.29 0.72 6.68
C LEU A 110 -14.68 0.22 6.27
N ASN A 111 -15.73 0.81 6.84
CA ASN A 111 -17.13 0.53 6.51
C ASN A 111 -17.65 1.34 5.30
N GLY A 112 -16.89 2.35 4.87
CA GLY A 112 -17.25 3.26 3.82
C GLY A 112 -17.27 2.65 2.40
N LYS A 113 -17.72 3.48 1.46
CA LYS A 113 -17.68 3.17 0.01
C LYS A 113 -16.38 3.61 -0.65
N ARG A 114 -15.67 4.58 -0.07
CA ARG A 114 -14.42 5.12 -0.62
C ARG A 114 -13.25 4.24 -0.22
N LYS A 115 -12.40 3.93 -1.19
CA LYS A 115 -11.12 3.24 -1.00
C LYS A 115 -10.04 4.04 -1.69
N LEU A 116 -8.85 4.05 -1.12
CA LEU A 116 -7.67 4.52 -1.83
C LEU A 116 -6.98 3.35 -2.50
N LEU A 117 -6.30 3.64 -3.61
CA LEU A 117 -5.44 2.69 -4.29
C LEU A 117 -3.99 3.04 -3.91
N PRO A 118 -3.33 2.25 -3.04
CA PRO A 118 -1.92 2.42 -2.77
C PRO A 118 -1.08 2.24 -4.03
N ILE A 119 -0.16 3.17 -4.28
CA ILE A 119 0.84 3.06 -5.33
C ILE A 119 2.19 2.92 -4.65
N VAL A 120 2.79 1.74 -4.74
CA VAL A 120 4.08 1.44 -4.08
C VAL A 120 5.21 1.61 -5.09
N VAL A 121 5.97 2.70 -4.95
CA VAL A 121 7.14 2.96 -5.79
C VAL A 121 8.34 2.21 -5.22
N ARG A 122 8.96 1.36 -6.06
CA ARG A 122 10.15 0.60 -5.71
C ARG A 122 11.41 1.33 -6.18
N GLY A 123 12.51 1.16 -5.46
CA GLY A 123 13.82 1.64 -5.92
C GLY A 123 14.20 0.98 -7.24
N SER A 124 14.61 1.78 -8.22
CA SER A 124 15.08 1.30 -9.52
C SER A 124 16.18 2.22 -10.06
N SER A 125 16.90 1.78 -11.08
CA SER A 125 17.86 2.60 -11.82
C SER A 125 17.21 3.61 -12.77
N ALA A 126 15.88 3.58 -12.91
CA ALA A 126 15.13 4.47 -13.79
C ALA A 126 14.95 5.86 -13.15
N THR A 127 14.53 6.84 -13.96
CA THR A 127 14.12 8.15 -13.46
C THR A 127 12.90 8.04 -12.54
N LEU A 128 12.73 9.00 -11.63
CA LEU A 128 11.61 9.02 -10.70
C LEU A 128 10.25 8.94 -11.43
N SER A 129 10.09 9.70 -12.51
CA SER A 129 8.87 9.69 -13.33
C SER A 129 8.56 8.31 -13.92
N GLN A 130 9.58 7.60 -14.43
CA GLN A 130 9.43 6.25 -14.95
C GLN A 130 9.07 5.26 -13.84
N ALA A 131 9.70 5.38 -12.66
CA ALA A 131 9.38 4.55 -11.50
C ALA A 131 7.93 4.75 -11.03
N PHE A 132 7.44 5.99 -11.00
CA PHE A 132 6.04 6.30 -10.68
C PHE A 132 5.06 5.76 -11.71
N LEU A 133 5.32 5.96 -13.00
CA LEU A 133 4.44 5.45 -14.06
C LEU A 133 4.36 3.92 -14.04
N SER A 134 5.49 3.25 -13.84
CA SER A 134 5.55 1.80 -13.70
C SER A 134 4.76 1.31 -12.48
N ALA A 135 4.96 1.93 -11.31
CA ALA A 135 4.20 1.58 -10.11
C ALA A 135 2.69 1.81 -10.29
N LEU A 136 2.30 2.94 -10.89
CA LEU A 136 0.90 3.25 -11.19
C LEU A 136 0.29 2.21 -12.13
N GLN A 137 1.00 1.81 -13.18
CA GLN A 137 0.55 0.78 -14.12
C GLN A 137 0.32 -0.56 -13.42
N VAL A 138 1.26 -1.01 -12.60
CA VAL A 138 1.11 -2.26 -11.82
C VAL A 138 -0.09 -2.17 -10.88
N SER A 139 -0.20 -1.08 -10.11
CA SER A 139 -1.30 -0.91 -9.15
C SER A 139 -2.68 -0.82 -9.82
N LEU A 140 -2.78 -0.20 -11.00
CA LEU A 140 -4.03 -0.13 -11.76
C LEU A 140 -4.40 -1.49 -12.36
N ALA A 141 -3.43 -2.23 -12.90
CA ALA A 141 -3.67 -3.58 -13.44
C ALA A 141 -4.14 -4.56 -12.36
N GLU A 142 -3.50 -4.54 -11.18
CA GLU A 142 -3.94 -5.36 -10.04
C GLU A 142 -5.34 -5.01 -9.55
N ALA A 143 -5.80 -3.78 -9.77
CA ALA A 143 -7.14 -3.32 -9.43
C ALA A 143 -8.18 -3.51 -10.55
N GLY A 144 -7.77 -3.98 -11.74
CA GLY A 144 -8.65 -4.05 -12.93
C GLY A 144 -9.07 -2.67 -13.46
N LEU A 145 -8.21 -1.67 -13.29
CA LEU A 145 -8.43 -0.27 -13.61
C LEU A 145 -7.49 0.23 -14.71
N GLU A 146 -7.02 -0.63 -15.62
CA GLU A 146 -6.05 -0.22 -16.65
C GLU A 146 -6.57 0.90 -17.55
N ARG A 147 -7.89 1.03 -17.69
CA ARG A 147 -8.52 2.11 -18.46
C ARG A 147 -8.25 3.52 -17.91
N LEU A 148 -7.81 3.63 -16.65
CA LEU A 148 -7.48 4.91 -16.02
C LEU A 148 -6.02 5.32 -16.25
N LEU A 149 -5.21 4.49 -16.93
CA LEU A 149 -3.83 4.84 -17.25
C LEU A 149 -3.80 6.10 -18.14
N PRO A 150 -3.04 7.14 -17.74
CA PRO A 150 -2.88 8.30 -18.59
C PRO A 150 -2.16 7.92 -19.90
N PRO A 151 -2.48 8.60 -21.01
CA PRO A 151 -1.77 8.38 -22.27
C PRO A 151 -0.28 8.67 -22.07
N THR A 152 0.55 7.75 -22.51
CA THR A 152 2.01 7.87 -22.41
C THR A 152 2.60 8.30 -23.75
N HIS A 153 3.82 8.83 -23.76
CA HIS A 153 4.55 9.09 -25.01
C HIS A 153 4.71 7.83 -25.86
N PHE A 154 4.84 6.67 -25.21
CA PHE A 154 4.88 5.38 -25.91
C PHE A 154 3.56 5.09 -26.62
N LYS A 155 2.41 5.33 -25.95
CA LYS A 155 1.09 5.17 -26.57
C LYS A 155 0.90 6.14 -27.74
N ALA A 156 1.31 7.41 -27.58
CA ALA A 156 1.26 8.40 -28.65
C ALA A 156 2.13 8.00 -29.85
N ALA A 157 3.32 7.42 -29.62
CA ALA A 157 4.18 6.90 -30.68
C ALA A 157 3.57 5.69 -31.40
N GLN A 158 2.96 4.76 -30.66
CA GLN A 158 2.21 3.65 -31.26
C GLN A 158 1.05 4.15 -32.12
N ASP A 159 0.28 5.12 -31.61
CA ASP A 159 -0.86 5.70 -32.33
C ASP A 159 -0.38 6.44 -33.59
N ALA A 160 0.79 7.10 -33.54
CA ALA A 160 1.40 7.72 -34.72
C ALA A 160 1.84 6.68 -35.77
N ILE A 161 2.45 5.56 -35.35
CA ILE A 161 2.82 4.47 -36.25
C ILE A 161 1.58 3.86 -36.91
N GLU A 162 0.53 3.58 -36.13
CA GLU A 162 -0.72 3.02 -36.66
C GLU A 162 -1.40 4.00 -37.63
N LYS A 163 -1.36 5.29 -37.31
CA LYS A 163 -1.84 6.35 -38.19
C LYS A 163 -1.06 6.40 -39.51
N TRP A 164 0.27 6.28 -39.49
CA TRP A 164 1.05 6.20 -40.73
C TRP A 164 0.66 4.98 -41.57
N ARG A 165 0.46 3.83 -40.93
CA ARG A 165 0.05 2.59 -41.61
C ARG A 165 -1.32 2.71 -42.28
N THR A 166 -2.27 3.41 -41.65
CA THR A 166 -3.66 3.51 -42.12
C THR A 166 -3.87 4.68 -43.10
N ASP A 167 -3.36 5.86 -42.75
CA ASP A 167 -3.62 7.10 -43.50
C ASP A 167 -2.58 7.35 -44.61
N TYR A 168 -1.37 6.77 -44.49
CA TYR A 168 -0.25 7.02 -45.40
C TYR A 168 0.43 5.72 -45.89
N PRO A 169 -0.31 4.72 -46.42
CA PRO A 169 0.21 3.38 -46.72
C PRO A 169 1.26 3.33 -47.85
N SER A 170 1.44 4.41 -48.59
CA SER A 170 2.39 4.56 -49.68
C SER A 170 3.70 5.26 -49.27
N THR A 171 3.93 5.44 -47.96
CA THR A 171 5.17 5.95 -47.34
C THR A 171 5.77 4.88 -46.45
#